data_AF-A0A4R3L7F2-F1
#
_entry.id   AF-A0A4R3L7F2-F1
#
_cell.length_a   1.000
_cell.length_b   1.000
_cell.length_c   1.000
_cell.angle_alpha   90.00
_cell.angle_beta   90.00
_cell.angle_gamma   90.00
#
_symmetry.space_group_name_H-M   'P 1'
#
loop_
_entity.id
_entity.type
_entity.pdbx_description
1 polymer ?
#
loop_
_entity_poly.entity_id
_entity_poly.type
_entity_poly.pdbx_seq_one_letter_code
_entity_poly.pdbx_strand_id
1 'polypeptide(L)'
;MTIQQRILHILIALDQLAWVLLTLGRGHPDETISAAAWRMEQQGKLAGRILRPLIDALFWPLERDHCRLSFESEVRGAQLPDAYRASGVRLHTTR
;
A
#
# COMPACT_ATOMS: atom_id res chain seq x y z
N MET A 1 -1.71 -13.50 -16.82
CA MET A 1 -2.47 -12.39 -16.20
C MET A 1 -3.92 -12.41 -16.68
N THR A 2 -4.87 -12.53 -15.77
CA THR A 2 -6.31 -12.41 -16.04
C THR A 2 -6.73 -10.95 -16.17
N ILE A 3 -7.93 -10.66 -16.71
CA ILE A 3 -8.49 -9.30 -16.78
C ILE A 3 -8.63 -8.68 -15.38
N GLN A 4 -9.07 -9.48 -14.41
CA GLN A 4 -9.19 -9.06 -13.01
C GLN A 4 -7.86 -8.58 -12.43
N GLN A 5 -6.76 -9.30 -12.70
CA GLN A 5 -5.42 -8.90 -12.26
C GLN A 5 -4.98 -7.58 -12.90
N ARG A 6 -5.35 -7.33 -14.17
CA ARG A 6 -5.03 -6.06 -14.85
C ARG A 6 -5.74 -4.89 -14.20
N ILE A 7 -7.04 -5.06 -13.92
CA ILE A 7 -7.85 -4.04 -13.24
C ILE A 7 -7.26 -3.76 -11.85
N LEU A 8 -6.94 -4.80 -11.09
CA LEU A 8 -6.33 -4.66 -9.77
C LEU A 8 -5.00 -3.88 -9.82
N HIS A 9 -4.10 -4.21 -10.75
CA HIS A 9 -2.83 -3.50 -10.89
C HIS A 9 -3.04 -2.00 -11.20
N ILE A 10 -4.02 -1.68 -12.06
CA ILE A 10 -4.34 -0.28 -12.39
C ILE A 10 -4.87 0.44 -11.15
N LEU A 11 -5.76 -0.18 -10.38
CA LEU A 11 -6.31 0.40 -9.15
C LEU A 11 -5.21 0.65 -8.10
N ILE A 12 -4.29 -0.30 -7.92
CA ILE A 12 -3.14 -0.14 -7.01
C ILE A 12 -2.26 1.03 -7.46
N ALA A 13 -1.94 1.13 -8.76
CA ALA A 13 -1.12 2.21 -9.29
C ALA A 13 -1.78 3.59 -9.12
N LEU A 14 -3.11 3.67 -9.30
CA LEU A 14 -3.86 4.91 -9.05
C LEU A 14 -3.88 5.30 -7.57
N ASP A 15 -4.00 4.32 -6.67
CA ASP A 15 -3.98 4.56 -5.22
C ASP A 15 -2.60 5.06 -4.75
N GLN A 16 -1.51 4.44 -5.22
CA GLN A 16 -0.14 4.88 -4.95
C GLN A 16 0.13 6.28 -5.51
N LEU A 17 -0.35 6.57 -6.72
CA LEU A 17 -0.27 7.92 -7.29
C LEU A 17 -1.02 8.94 -6.43
N ALA A 18 -2.27 8.62 -6.04
CA ALA A 18 -3.07 9.47 -5.18
C ALA A 18 -2.36 9.73 -3.84
N TRP A 19 -1.72 8.71 -3.25
CA TRP A 19 -0.96 8.86 -2.01
C TRP A 19 0.19 9.86 -2.14
N VAL A 20 1.01 9.73 -3.19
CA VAL A 20 2.12 10.64 -3.46
C VAL A 20 1.62 12.06 -3.70
N LEU A 21 0.52 12.23 -4.44
CA LEU A 21 -0.08 13.55 -4.69
C LEU A 21 -0.64 14.18 -3.41
N LEU A 22 -1.41 13.43 -2.61
CA LEU A 22 -2.01 13.90 -1.36
C LEU A 22 -0.95 14.31 -0.33
N THR A 23 0.19 13.63 -0.33
CA THR A 23 1.30 13.91 0.57
C THR A 23 2.31 14.92 0.01
N LEU A 24 2.10 15.43 -1.21
CA LEU A 24 3.03 16.28 -1.95
C LEU A 24 4.45 15.67 -2.01
N GLY A 25 4.52 14.36 -2.24
CA GLY A 25 5.77 13.61 -2.33
C GLY A 25 6.39 13.19 -0.99
N ARG A 26 5.72 13.44 0.16
CA ARG A 26 6.21 12.97 1.46
C ARG A 26 5.88 11.50 1.76
N GLY A 27 4.89 10.93 1.06
CA GLY A 27 4.54 9.51 1.09
C GLY A 27 5.49 8.67 0.24
N HIS A 28 5.56 7.37 0.50
CA HIS A 28 6.42 6.46 -0.26
C HIS A 28 5.76 6.10 -1.61
N PRO A 29 6.51 6.06 -2.73
CA PRO A 29 5.96 5.90 -4.08
C PRO A 29 5.41 4.49 -4.40
N ASP A 30 5.73 3.48 -3.59
CA ASP A 30 5.21 2.11 -3.70
C ASP A 30 4.36 1.74 -2.49
N GLU A 31 3.67 2.71 -1.89
CA GLU A 31 2.81 2.49 -0.72
C GLU A 31 1.38 2.94 -1.01
N THR A 32 0.43 2.02 -0.85
CA THR A 32 -1.00 2.34 -0.90
C THR A 32 -1.46 3.19 0.30
N ILE A 33 -2.51 4.00 0.11
CA ILE A 33 -3.11 4.83 1.17
C ILE A 33 -3.57 3.95 2.34
N SER A 34 -4.18 2.80 2.04
CA SER A 34 -4.61 1.81 3.03
C SER A 34 -3.44 1.30 3.88
N ALA A 35 -2.31 0.94 3.26
CA ALA A 35 -1.10 0.50 3.96
C ALA A 35 -0.46 1.64 4.78
N ALA A 36 -0.42 2.85 4.21
CA ALA A 36 0.09 4.03 4.89
C ALA A 36 -0.74 4.39 6.14
N ALA A 37 -2.07 4.30 6.05
CA ALA A 37 -2.98 4.56 7.16
C ALA A 37 -2.71 3.61 8.33
N TRP A 38 -2.57 2.31 8.04
CA TRP A 38 -2.18 1.31 9.05
C TRP A 38 -0.80 1.64 9.65
N ARG A 39 0.23 1.85 8.83
CA ARG A 39 1.59 2.17 9.32
C ARG A 39 1.60 3.43 10.19
N MET A 40 0.88 4.47 9.78
CA MET A 40 0.79 5.72 10.54
C MET A 40 0.11 5.52 11.89
N GLU A 41 -0.94 4.70 11.95
CA GLU A 41 -1.60 4.35 13.21
C GLU A 41 -0.65 3.61 14.15
N GLN A 42 0.09 2.62 13.64
CA GLN A 42 1.10 1.88 14.40
C GLN A 42 2.25 2.77 14.89
N GLN A 43 2.56 3.85 14.17
CA GLN A 43 3.50 4.89 14.58
C GLN A 43 2.90 5.90 15.59
N GLY A 44 1.64 5.75 15.98
CA GLY A 44 0.96 6.65 16.90
C GLY A 44 0.57 8.00 16.29
N LYS A 45 0.61 8.15 14.97
CA LYS A 45 0.26 9.41 14.28
C LYS A 45 -1.26 9.60 14.27
N LEU A 46 -1.69 10.83 14.56
CA LEU A 46 -3.11 11.19 14.58
C LEU A 46 -3.80 10.94 13.22
N ALA A 47 -3.11 11.25 12.12
CA ALA A 47 -3.62 11.01 10.78
C ALA A 47 -3.97 9.53 10.54
N GLY A 48 -3.12 8.59 10.99
CA GLY A 48 -3.39 7.16 10.87
C GLY A 48 -4.57 6.70 11.72
N ARG A 49 -4.67 7.19 12.95
CA ARG A 49 -5.80 6.89 13.87
C ARG A 49 -7.16 7.35 13.33
N ILE A 50 -7.19 8.36 12.46
CA ILE A 50 -8.41 8.86 11.82
C ILE A 50 -8.64 8.17 10.47
N LEU A 51 -7.61 8.10 9.63
CA LEU A 51 -7.73 7.57 8.26
C LEU A 51 -7.99 6.06 8.26
N ARG A 52 -7.32 5.28 9.12
CA ARG A 52 -7.48 3.82 9.14
C ARG A 52 -8.95 3.40 9.37
N PRO A 53 -9.64 3.79 10.47
CA PRO A 53 -11.01 3.34 10.67
C PRO A 53 -11.97 3.86 9.59
N LEU A 54 -11.70 5.02 9.00
CA LEU A 54 -12.48 5.56 7.89
C LEU A 54 -12.35 4.70 6.63
N ILE A 55 -11.13 4.31 6.27
CA ILE A 55 -10.86 3.46 5.11
C ILE A 55 -11.36 2.03 5.37
N ASP A 56 -11.08 1.46 6.56
CA ASP A 56 -11.59 0.14 6.93
C ASP A 56 -13.13 0.10 6.91
N ALA A 57 -13.82 1.16 7.32
CA ALA A 57 -15.29 1.25 7.24
C ALA A 57 -15.80 1.33 5.79
N LEU A 58 -15.10 2.06 4.91
CA LEU A 58 -15.43 2.16 3.48
C LEU A 58 -15.31 0.80 2.78
N PHE A 59 -14.27 0.04 3.11
CA PHE A 59 -14.00 -1.27 2.50
C PHE A 59 -14.63 -2.45 3.24
N TRP A 60 -15.26 -2.22 4.39
CA TRP A 60 -15.90 -3.27 5.20
C TRP A 60 -16.85 -4.22 4.44
N PRO A 61 -17.66 -3.77 3.45
CA PRO A 61 -18.51 -4.67 2.66
C PRO A 61 -17.73 -5.62 1.74
N LEU A 62 -16.48 -5.27 1.40
CA LEU A 62 -15.61 -6.07 0.52
C LEU A 62 -14.65 -6.93 1.33
N GLU A 63 -14.01 -6.36 2.35
CA GLU A 63 -12.93 -6.99 3.10
C GLU A 63 -12.87 -6.46 4.54
N ARG A 64 -12.59 -7.35 5.51
CA ARG A 64 -12.34 -6.97 6.90
C ARG A 64 -10.86 -6.71 7.12
N ASP A 65 -10.53 -5.69 7.92
CA ASP A 65 -9.15 -5.25 8.19
C ASP A 65 -8.37 -4.89 6.91
N HIS A 66 -9.05 -4.23 5.96
CA HIS A 66 -8.50 -3.90 4.65
C HIS A 66 -7.16 -3.15 4.72
N CYS A 67 -7.03 -2.18 5.64
CA CYS A 67 -5.79 -1.44 5.86
C CYS A 67 -4.63 -2.34 6.31
N ARG A 68 -4.90 -3.29 7.22
CA ARG A 68 -3.91 -4.24 7.72
C ARG A 68 -3.45 -5.18 6.61
N LEU A 69 -4.40 -5.74 5.85
CA LEU A 69 -4.12 -6.68 4.77
C LEU A 69 -3.34 -6.01 3.64
N SER A 70 -3.67 -4.76 3.33
CA SER A 70 -2.91 -3.93 2.39
C SER A 70 -1.47 -3.74 2.87
N PHE A 71 -1.27 -3.38 4.14
CA PHE A 71 0.07 -3.28 4.72
C PHE A 71 0.85 -4.61 4.66
N GLU A 72 0.23 -5.74 5.00
CA GLU A 72 0.87 -7.06 4.93
C GLU A 72 1.17 -7.49 3.49
N SER A 73 0.37 -7.06 2.51
CA SER A 73 0.64 -7.26 1.08
C SER A 73 1.90 -6.49 0.64
N GLU A 74 2.00 -5.21 1.02
CA GLU A 74 3.15 -4.36 0.72
C GLU A 74 4.43 -4.88 1.36
N VAL A 75 4.38 -5.29 2.63
CA VAL A 75 5.52 -5.88 3.34
C VAL A 75 6.02 -7.15 2.65
N ARG A 76 5.11 -7.95 2.07
CA ARG A 76 5.46 -9.14 1.29
C ARG A 76 5.84 -8.82 -0.16
N GLY A 77 5.73 -7.57 -0.58
CA GLY A 77 5.91 -7.14 -1.96
C GLY A 77 5.00 -7.89 -2.94
N ALA A 78 3.76 -8.22 -2.55
CA ALA A 78 2.92 -9.12 -3.33
C ALA A 78 2.52 -8.55 -4.71
N GLN A 79 2.54 -7.23 -4.86
CA GLN A 79 2.38 -6.53 -6.14
C GLN A 79 3.61 -6.61 -7.06
N LEU A 80 4.78 -6.99 -6.53
CA LEU A 80 6.01 -7.07 -7.31
C LEU A 80 6.08 -8.38 -8.11
N PRO A 81 6.74 -8.35 -9.29
CA PRO A 81 7.06 -9.57 -10.03
C PRO A 81 7.83 -10.59 -9.16
N ASP A 82 7.60 -11.88 -9.40
CA ASP A 82 8.29 -12.98 -8.69
C ASP A 82 9.82 -12.85 -8.73
N ALA A 83 10.34 -12.39 -9.88
CA ALA A 83 11.76 -12.13 -10.06
C ALA A 83 12.33 -11.13 -9.05
N TYR A 84 11.53 -10.15 -8.60
CA TYR A 84 11.94 -9.12 -7.63
C TYR A 84 11.80 -9.60 -6.19
N ARG A 85 10.92 -10.58 -5.94
CA ARG A 85 10.74 -11.20 -4.60
C ARG A 85 11.79 -12.26 -4.31
N ALA A 86 12.15 -13.07 -5.30
CA ALA A 86 13.15 -14.13 -5.19
C ALA A 86 14.58 -13.59 -5.10
N SER A 87 14.80 -12.40 -5.64
CA SER A 87 16.06 -11.68 -5.53
C SER A 87 16.13 -10.97 -4.18
N GLY A 88 16.69 -11.62 -3.17
CA GLY A 88 17.39 -10.93 -2.08
C GLY A 88 18.63 -10.17 -2.58
N VAL A 89 18.54 -9.55 -3.75
CA VAL A 89 19.58 -8.76 -4.38
C VAL A 89 19.69 -7.51 -3.50
N ARG A 90 20.76 -7.48 -2.70
CA ARG A 90 21.35 -6.23 -2.23
C ARG A 90 21.62 -5.38 -3.46
N LEU A 91 20.65 -4.55 -3.83
CA LEU A 91 20.89 -3.46 -4.76
C LEU A 91 22.03 -2.66 -4.12
N HIS A 92 23.15 -2.59 -4.82
CA HIS A 92 24.24 -1.70 -4.43
C HIS A 92 23.64 -0.31 -4.30
N THR A 93 23.51 0.18 -3.07
CA THR A 93 23.23 1.58 -2.78
C THR A 93 24.31 2.41 -3.45
N THR A 94 24.01 2.94 -4.64
CA THR A 94 24.68 4.14 -5.09
C THR A 94 24.08 5.27 -4.28
N ARG A 95 24.96 5.88 -3.48
CA ARG A 95 24.70 7.00 -2.56
C ARG A 95 24.05 8.18 -3.25
#